data_AF-A0A973QW40-F1
#
_entry.id   AF-A0A973QW40-F1
#
_cell.length_a   1.000
_cell.length_b   1.000
_cell.length_c   1.000
_cell.angle_alpha   90.00
_cell.angle_beta   90.00
_cell.angle_gamma   90.00
#
_symmetry.space_group_name_H-M   'P 1'
#
loop_
_entity.id
_entity.type
_entity.pdbx_description
1 polymer ?
#
loop_
_entity_poly.entity_id
_entity_poly.type
_entity_poly.pdbx_seq_one_letter_code
_entity_poly.pdbx_strand_id
1 'polypeptide(L)'
;MEPAALIGVVVALIVLGGCFAVLRGRRSRPGPTYMPLRSTAASPVDEDTRTDQLLDELAVIASTRGFLSMKGKDPRTREIGAELDRMNGMQKMRDVHRVVAAELGGVRARELEVAWDGIGNWRG
;
A
#
# COMPACT_ATOMS: atom_id res chain seq x y z
N MET A 1 26.41 6.98 -36.37
CA MET A 1 25.07 7.46 -36.02
C MET A 1 24.22 6.24 -35.73
N GLU A 2 23.83 6.04 -34.47
CA GLU A 2 22.62 5.33 -34.00
C GLU A 2 22.64 5.37 -32.45
N PRO A 3 21.85 6.25 -31.78
CA PRO A 3 21.74 6.28 -30.33
C PRO A 3 20.47 5.53 -29.88
N ALA A 4 20.55 4.20 -29.73
CA ALA A 4 19.40 3.37 -29.30
C ALA A 4 19.51 2.81 -27.87
N ALA A 5 20.56 3.17 -27.11
CA ALA A 5 20.86 2.49 -25.84
C ALA A 5 20.49 3.28 -24.57
N LEU A 6 19.83 4.43 -24.66
CA LEU A 6 19.73 5.37 -23.53
C LEU A 6 18.34 5.54 -22.89
N ILE A 7 17.33 4.78 -23.33
CA ILE A 7 15.95 4.89 -22.80
C ILE A 7 15.64 3.84 -21.73
N GLY A 8 16.34 2.70 -21.71
CA GLY A 8 16.03 1.58 -20.80
C GLY A 8 16.42 1.77 -19.32
N VAL A 9 17.31 2.72 -19.00
CA VAL A 9 17.87 2.86 -17.64
C VAL A 9 17.15 3.91 -16.80
N VAL A 10 16.45 4.87 -17.43
CA VAL A 10 15.76 5.94 -16.68
C VAL A 10 14.53 5.42 -15.93
N VAL A 11 13.90 4.33 -16.40
CA VAL A 11 12.77 3.71 -15.70
C VAL A 11 13.22 2.90 -14.47
N ALA A 12 14.48 2.45 -14.43
CA ALA A 12 15.00 1.65 -13.32
C ALA A 12 15.30 2.48 -12.05
N LEU A 13 15.49 3.80 -12.18
CA LEU A 13 15.83 4.66 -11.03
C LEU A 13 14.63 5.25 -10.28
N ILE A 14 13.41 5.08 -10.78
CA ILE A 14 12.18 5.48 -10.06
C ILE A 14 11.74 4.39 -9.05
N VAL A 15 12.25 3.16 -9.19
CA VAL A 15 11.70 1.95 -8.56
C VAL A 15 12.29 1.61 -7.17
N LEU A 16 13.32 2.32 -6.67
CA LEU A 16 14.06 1.90 -5.47
C LEU A 16 14.14 2.88 -4.29
N GLY A 17 13.19 3.81 -4.13
CA GLY A 17 12.96 4.40 -2.79
C GLY A 17 12.86 5.93 -2.66
N GLY A 18 12.55 6.66 -3.73
CA GLY A 18 12.53 8.13 -3.70
C GLY A 18 11.15 8.80 -3.76
N CYS A 19 10.14 8.21 -4.40
CA CYS A 19 8.88 8.93 -4.66
C CYS A 19 7.79 8.78 -3.59
N PHE A 20 7.91 7.83 -2.65
CA PHE A 20 6.93 7.69 -1.57
C PHE A 20 6.97 8.87 -0.56
N ALA A 21 8.09 9.58 -0.46
CA ALA A 21 8.28 10.62 0.57
C ALA A 21 7.75 12.01 0.19
N VAL A 22 7.56 12.32 -1.09
CA VAL A 22 7.39 13.72 -1.56
C VAL A 22 5.96 14.26 -1.51
N LEU A 23 4.94 13.42 -1.21
CA LEU A 23 3.54 13.88 -1.06
C LEU A 23 2.94 13.70 0.34
N ARG A 24 3.68 13.19 1.34
CA ARG A 24 3.18 13.09 2.74
C ARG A 24 3.49 14.31 3.61
N GLY A 25 3.91 15.41 3.00
CA GLY A 25 4.22 16.65 3.70
C GLY A 25 2.97 17.48 4.06
N ARG A 26 2.70 17.58 5.37
CA ARG A 26 1.89 18.58 6.10
C ARG A 26 0.46 18.19 6.50
N ARG A 27 0.36 17.56 7.68
CA ARG A 27 -0.66 17.96 8.67
C ARG A 27 0.01 18.20 10.01
N SER A 28 0.60 19.39 10.18
CA SER A 28 0.83 19.94 11.51
C SER A 28 -0.53 20.31 12.10
N ARG A 29 -0.96 19.60 13.15
CA ARG A 29 -2.10 20.03 13.98
C ARG A 29 -1.59 20.18 15.42
N PRO A 30 -1.73 21.37 16.04
CA PRO A 30 -1.41 21.55 17.46
C PRO A 30 -2.45 20.81 18.31
N GLY A 31 -1.99 20.23 19.42
CA GLY A 31 -2.69 19.19 20.19
C GLY A 31 -3.85 19.65 21.08
N PRO A 32 -4.34 18.72 21.91
CA PRO A 32 -4.60 19.03 23.30
C PRO A 32 -3.94 18.01 24.23
N THR A 33 -3.33 18.54 25.29
CA THR A 33 -2.86 17.81 26.47
C THR A 33 -3.99 16.98 27.06
N TYR A 34 -3.84 15.66 27.07
CA TYR A 34 -4.64 14.76 27.92
C TYR A 34 -3.73 13.83 28.71
N MET A 35 -4.05 13.70 30.00
CA MET A 35 -3.36 12.86 30.98
C MET A 35 -3.45 11.35 30.65
N PRO A 36 -2.44 10.55 31.03
CA PRO A 36 -2.35 9.16 30.61
C PRO A 36 -3.19 8.26 31.52
N LEU A 37 -4.43 7.99 31.11
CA LEU A 37 -5.08 6.74 31.50
C LEU A 37 -4.58 5.66 30.54
N ARG A 38 -3.85 4.71 31.11
CA ARG A 38 -3.24 3.55 30.46
C ARG A 38 -4.33 2.67 29.82
N SER A 39 -4.75 3.02 28.61
CA SER A 39 -5.29 2.11 27.61
C SER A 39 -4.31 2.12 26.46
N THR A 40 -3.70 0.98 26.20
CA THR A 40 -2.83 0.73 25.05
C THR A 40 -3.67 0.69 23.78
N ALA A 41 -4.42 1.76 23.48
CA ALA A 41 -4.90 2.00 22.13
C ALA A 41 -3.64 2.26 21.30
N ALA A 42 -3.43 1.46 20.25
CA ALA A 42 -2.34 1.70 19.31
C ALA A 42 -2.37 3.18 18.91
N SER A 43 -1.23 3.88 19.01
CA SER A 43 -1.20 5.29 18.69
C SER A 43 -1.56 5.44 17.21
N PRO A 44 -2.39 6.43 16.81
CA PRO A 44 -2.72 6.67 15.40
C PRO A 44 -1.47 6.84 14.52
N VAL A 45 -0.36 7.30 15.11
CA VAL A 45 0.95 7.41 14.43
C VAL A 45 1.54 6.04 14.07
N ASP A 46 1.33 5.03 14.91
CA ASP A 46 1.84 3.67 14.70
C ASP A 46 1.07 2.97 13.58
N GLU A 47 -0.24 3.18 13.49
CA GLU A 47 -1.07 2.65 12.41
C GLU A 47 -0.76 3.26 11.05
N ASP A 48 -0.48 4.56 10.98
CA ASP A 48 -0.07 5.20 9.72
C ASP A 48 1.27 4.67 9.26
N THR A 49 2.25 4.56 10.17
CA THR A 49 3.55 3.95 9.89
C THR A 49 3.38 2.50 9.40
N ARG A 50 2.48 1.74 10.04
CA ARG A 50 2.20 0.37 9.63
C ARG A 50 1.54 0.28 8.26
N THR A 51 0.59 1.18 7.98
CA THR A 51 -0.06 1.27 6.67
C THR A 51 0.96 1.50 5.56
N ASP A 52 1.98 2.33 5.83
CA ASP A 52 3.02 2.65 4.85
C ASP A 52 3.93 1.47 4.58
N GLN A 53 4.32 0.71 5.61
CA GLN A 53 5.05 -0.53 5.43
C GLN A 53 4.27 -1.55 4.59
N LEU A 54 2.96 -1.66 4.79
CA LEU A 54 2.10 -2.55 4.01
C LEU A 54 1.98 -2.11 2.55
N LEU A 55 1.95 -0.79 2.29
CA LEU A 55 1.98 -0.23 0.94
C LEU A 55 3.30 -0.53 0.22
N ASP A 56 4.43 -0.32 0.90
CA ASP A 56 5.75 -0.65 0.38
C ASP A 56 5.84 -2.15 0.03
N GLU A 57 5.30 -3.02 0.90
CA GLU A 57 5.29 -4.45 0.66
C GLU A 57 4.39 -4.84 -0.54
N LEU A 58 3.22 -4.21 -0.69
CA LEU A 58 2.37 -4.41 -1.88
C LEU A 58 3.08 -3.98 -3.17
N ALA A 59 3.83 -2.88 -3.15
CA ALA A 59 4.62 -2.42 -4.30
C ALA A 59 5.72 -3.43 -4.67
N VAL A 60 6.41 -4.01 -3.68
CA VAL A 60 7.39 -5.09 -3.90
C VAL A 60 6.71 -6.33 -4.49
N ILE A 61 5.57 -6.75 -3.97
CA ILE A 61 4.84 -7.91 -4.52
C ILE A 61 4.42 -7.64 -5.97
N ALA A 62 3.85 -6.46 -6.25
CA ALA A 62 3.39 -6.08 -7.58
C ALA A 62 4.50 -6.08 -8.64
N SER A 63 5.70 -5.63 -8.25
CA SER A 63 6.87 -5.55 -9.15
C SER A 63 7.57 -6.89 -9.36
N THR A 64 7.53 -7.80 -8.37
CA THR A 64 8.25 -9.06 -8.42
C THR A 64 7.43 -10.22 -8.98
N ARG A 65 6.20 -10.40 -8.49
CA ARG A 65 5.37 -11.58 -8.80
C ARG A 65 3.91 -11.28 -9.11
N GLY A 66 3.45 -10.05 -8.87
CA GLY A 66 2.04 -9.67 -9.00
C GLY A 66 1.19 -10.17 -7.84
N PHE A 67 -0.06 -9.69 -7.78
CA PHE A 67 -1.02 -10.09 -6.74
C PHE A 67 -1.72 -11.42 -7.07
N LEU A 68 -1.70 -11.80 -8.34
CA LEU A 68 -2.30 -13.02 -8.87
C LEU A 68 -1.24 -13.84 -9.61
N SER A 69 -1.36 -15.16 -9.53
CA SER A 69 -0.52 -16.12 -10.26
C SER A 69 -1.41 -17.18 -10.91
N MET A 70 -0.82 -18.03 -11.75
CA MET A 70 -1.52 -19.22 -12.28
C MET A 70 -2.04 -20.16 -11.18
N LYS A 71 -1.46 -20.10 -9.98
CA LYS A 71 -1.87 -20.90 -8.82
C LYS A 71 -2.96 -20.21 -7.97
N GLY A 72 -3.39 -19.01 -8.35
CA GLY A 72 -4.41 -18.23 -7.64
C GLY A 72 -3.84 -16.98 -6.97
N LYS A 73 -4.52 -16.55 -5.89
CA LYS A 73 -4.25 -15.30 -5.16
C LYS A 73 -2.94 -15.40 -4.36
N ASP A 74 -2.12 -14.35 -4.38
CA ASP A 74 -0.87 -14.31 -3.58
C ASP A 74 -1.19 -14.36 -2.07
N PRO A 75 -0.63 -15.33 -1.32
CA PRO A 75 -0.94 -15.48 0.11
C PRO A 75 -0.61 -14.23 0.92
N ARG A 76 0.54 -13.61 0.65
CA ARG A 76 0.98 -12.43 1.41
C ARG A 76 0.12 -11.21 1.12
N THR A 77 -0.31 -11.02 -0.12
CA THR A 77 -1.27 -9.98 -0.49
C THR A 77 -2.58 -10.13 0.28
N ARG A 78 -3.07 -11.37 0.45
CA ARG A 78 -4.25 -11.65 1.26
C ARG A 78 -4.04 -11.36 2.74
N GLU A 79 -2.88 -11.73 3.29
CA GLU A 79 -2.53 -11.41 4.68
C GLU A 79 -2.52 -9.90 4.93
N ILE A 80 -1.94 -9.12 4.01
CA ILE A 80 -1.95 -7.65 4.06
C ILE A 80 -3.40 -7.14 4.05
N GLY A 81 -4.25 -7.65 3.16
CA GLY A 81 -5.68 -7.26 3.13
C GLY A 81 -6.38 -7.54 4.45
N ALA A 82 -6.14 -8.70 5.06
CA ALA A 82 -6.71 -9.06 6.36
C ALA A 82 -6.16 -8.19 7.50
N GLU A 83 -4.91 -7.75 7.40
CA GLU A 83 -4.31 -6.82 8.36
C GLU A 83 -4.94 -5.42 8.27
N LEU A 84 -5.12 -4.89 7.05
CA LEU A 84 -5.79 -3.61 6.82
C LEU A 84 -7.24 -3.64 7.33
N ASP A 85 -7.94 -4.77 7.13
CA ASP A 85 -9.28 -4.99 7.68
C ASP A 85 -9.29 -4.97 9.21
N ARG A 86 -8.28 -5.57 9.87
CA ARG A 86 -8.16 -5.50 11.33
C ARG A 86 -7.87 -4.08 11.85
N MET A 87 -7.13 -3.28 11.10
CA MET A 87 -6.74 -1.93 11.52
C MET A 87 -7.94 -0.96 11.51
N ASN A 88 -8.66 -0.88 10.39
CA ASN A 88 -9.83 0.02 10.28
C ASN A 88 -10.82 -0.45 9.20
N GLY A 89 -10.91 -1.77 9.03
CA GLY A 89 -11.88 -2.42 8.16
C GLY A 89 -11.76 -2.02 6.69
N MET A 90 -12.93 -2.05 6.05
CA MET A 90 -13.11 -1.69 4.64
C MET A 90 -12.62 -0.29 4.29
N GLN A 91 -12.65 0.68 5.22
CA GLN A 91 -12.19 2.04 4.94
C GLN A 91 -10.68 2.04 4.64
N LYS A 92 -9.88 1.35 5.47
CA LYS A 92 -8.43 1.24 5.25
C LYS A 92 -8.11 0.48 3.96
N MET A 93 -8.83 -0.61 3.69
CA MET A 93 -8.67 -1.35 2.43
C MET A 93 -8.94 -0.47 1.20
N ARG A 94 -9.98 0.38 1.23
CA ARG A 94 -10.30 1.30 0.13
C ARG A 94 -9.24 2.37 -0.06
N ASP A 95 -8.71 2.91 1.04
CA ASP A 95 -7.68 3.95 0.97
C ASP A 95 -6.39 3.39 0.39
N VAL A 96 -5.95 2.20 0.82
CA VAL A 96 -4.79 1.51 0.23
C VAL A 96 -5.03 1.17 -1.24
N HIS A 97 -6.21 0.66 -1.60
CA HIS A 97 -6.55 0.38 -2.98
C HIS A 97 -6.45 1.63 -3.88
N ARG A 98 -6.92 2.78 -3.38
CA ARG A 98 -6.83 4.06 -4.11
C ARG A 98 -5.38 4.46 -4.36
N VAL A 99 -4.50 4.28 -3.37
CA VAL A 99 -3.06 4.54 -3.51
C VAL A 99 -2.45 3.61 -4.56
N VAL A 100 -2.72 2.31 -4.48
CA VAL A 100 -2.24 1.33 -5.47
C VAL A 100 -2.73 1.67 -6.88
N ALA A 101 -3.98 2.08 -7.05
CA ALA A 101 -4.52 2.49 -8.34
C ALA A 101 -3.84 3.75 -8.90
N ALA A 102 -3.53 4.72 -8.04
CA ALA A 102 -2.85 5.95 -8.44
C ALA A 102 -1.38 5.70 -8.82
N GLU A 103 -0.69 4.80 -8.12
CA GLU A 103 0.75 4.60 -8.26
C GLU A 103 1.14 3.49 -9.23
N LEU A 104 0.43 2.36 -9.20
CA LEU A 104 0.74 1.17 -9.99
C LEU A 104 -0.20 0.99 -11.19
N GLY A 105 -1.23 1.84 -11.29
CA GLY A 105 -2.20 1.85 -12.37
C GLY A 105 -3.36 0.87 -12.20
N GLY A 106 -4.38 1.04 -13.06
CA GLY A 106 -5.65 0.33 -12.96
C GLY A 106 -5.56 -1.20 -13.09
N VAL A 107 -4.58 -1.71 -13.84
CA VAL A 107 -4.38 -3.17 -13.97
C VAL A 107 -3.98 -3.79 -12.62
N ARG A 108 -3.00 -3.20 -11.93
CA ARG A 108 -2.55 -3.69 -10.62
C ARG A 108 -3.61 -3.50 -9.54
N ALA A 109 -4.35 -2.39 -9.60
CA ALA A 109 -5.51 -2.18 -8.74
C ALA A 109 -6.56 -3.30 -8.93
N ARG A 110 -6.92 -3.63 -10.18
CA ARG A 110 -7.90 -4.69 -10.46
C ARG A 110 -7.43 -6.06 -9.98
N GLU A 111 -6.15 -6.38 -10.15
CA GLU A 111 -5.57 -7.62 -9.61
C GLU A 111 -5.66 -7.65 -8.08
N LEU A 112 -5.42 -6.51 -7.42
CA LEU A 112 -5.51 -6.38 -5.97
C LEU A 112 -6.96 -6.57 -5.48
N GLU A 113 -7.95 -6.01 -6.19
CA GLU A 113 -9.38 -6.24 -5.89
C GLU A 113 -9.69 -7.73 -5.85
N VAL A 114 -9.29 -8.47 -6.89
CA VAL A 114 -9.50 -9.92 -7.00
C VAL A 114 -8.73 -10.68 -5.90
N ALA A 115 -7.50 -10.25 -5.59
CA ALA A 115 -6.70 -10.86 -4.54
C ALA A 115 -7.36 -10.69 -3.16
N TRP A 116 -8.01 -9.56 -2.90
CA TRP A 116 -8.70 -9.27 -1.63
C TRP A 116 -10.15 -9.69 -1.56
N ASP A 117 -10.73 -10.14 -2.66
CA ASP A 117 -12.10 -10.66 -2.65
C ASP A 117 -12.31 -11.72 -1.55
N GLY A 118 -13.36 -11.49 -0.76
CA GLY A 118 -13.76 -12.27 0.42
C GLY A 118 -13.15 -11.83 1.75
N ILE A 119 -12.31 -10.79 1.81
CA ILE A 119 -11.72 -10.27 3.07
C ILE A 119 -12.53 -9.09 3.58
N GLY A 120 -12.98 -9.07 4.83
CA GLY A 120 -13.60 -7.86 5.41
C GLY A 120 -14.87 -7.37 4.70
N ASN A 121 -15.63 -8.27 4.06
CA ASN A 121 -16.72 -7.97 3.13
C ASN A 121 -16.30 -7.23 1.85
N TRP A 122 -15.01 -7.18 1.54
CA TRP A 122 -14.50 -6.74 0.25
C TRP A 122 -15.06 -7.63 -0.86
N ARG A 123 -15.69 -6.99 -1.85
CA ARG A 123 -16.25 -7.64 -3.04
C ARG A 123 -15.46 -7.12 -4.23
N GLY A 124 -14.49 -7.93 -4.68
CA GLY A 124 -13.57 -7.60 -5.77
C GLY A 124 -13.90 -8.36 -7.04
#